data_AF-A0A139RCL8-F1
#
_entry.id   AF-A0A139RCL8-F1
#
_cell.length_a   1.000
_cell.length_b   1.000
_cell.length_c   1.000
_cell.angle_alpha   90.00
_cell.angle_beta   90.00
_cell.angle_gamma   90.00
#
_symmetry.space_group_name_H-M   'P 1'
#
loop_
_entity.id
_entity.type
_entity.pdbx_description
1 polymer ?
#
loop_
_entity_poly.entity_id
_entity_poly.type
_entity_poly.pdbx_seq_one_letter_code
_entity_poly.pdbx_strand_id
1 'polypeptide(L)'
;MRIKWFSLIRITGLLLVLLYHFFQTIFPGGFFGVDVFFTFSGFLITALLIEEFSKNHEIDLIGFFRRRFYRIVPPVVLMVLVTMPFTFLVRQDYVA
;
A
#
# COMPACT_ATOMS: atom_id res chain seq x y z
N MET A 1 10.44 -16.90 -3.72
CA MET A 1 9.55 -17.53 -2.69
C MET A 1 8.34 -16.64 -2.37
N ARG A 2 7.09 -17.08 -2.57
CA ARG A 2 5.88 -16.32 -2.13
C ARG A 2 5.49 -16.72 -0.70
N ILE A 3 6.07 -16.03 0.29
CA ILE A 3 5.70 -16.25 1.70
C ILE A 3 4.37 -15.53 1.96
N LYS A 4 3.28 -16.31 2.08
CA LYS A 4 1.90 -15.78 2.21
C LYS A 4 1.71 -14.88 3.45
N TRP A 5 2.48 -15.13 4.52
CA TRP A 5 2.39 -14.42 5.80
C TRP A 5 2.74 -12.92 5.72
N PHE A 6 3.57 -12.49 4.75
CA PHE A 6 3.89 -11.06 4.58
C PHE A 6 2.70 -10.21 4.18
N SER A 7 1.69 -10.80 3.54
CA SER A 7 0.46 -10.08 3.22
C SER A 7 -0.38 -9.83 4.48
N LEU A 8 -0.44 -10.78 5.41
CA LEU A 8 -1.15 -10.62 6.68
C LEU A 8 -0.56 -9.48 7.50
N ILE A 9 0.77 -9.43 7.66
CA ILE A 9 1.45 -8.37 8.43
C ILE A 9 1.18 -6.99 7.83
N ARG A 10 1.22 -6.87 6.49
CA ARG A 10 0.89 -5.60 5.81
C ARG A 10 -0.57 -5.22 5.96
N ILE A 11 -1.50 -6.19 5.90
CA ILE A 11 -2.92 -5.92 6.14
C ILE A 11 -3.13 -5.40 7.57
N THR A 12 -2.46 -6.00 8.56
CA THR A 12 -2.51 -5.51 9.95
C THR A 12 -1.96 -4.09 10.06
N GLY A 13 -0.83 -3.79 9.42
CA GLY A 13 -0.28 -2.42 9.37
C GLY A 13 -1.27 -1.42 8.76
N LEU A 14 -1.90 -1.76 7.63
CA LEU A 14 -2.94 -0.95 7.00
C LEU A 14 -4.15 -0.74 7.93
N LEU A 15 -4.62 -1.78 8.63
CA LEU A 15 -5.73 -1.68 9.58
C LEU A 15 -5.40 -0.73 10.74
N LEU A 16 -4.18 -0.78 11.26
CA LEU A 16 -3.73 0.15 12.30
C LEU A 16 -3.73 1.60 11.82
N VAL A 17 -3.35 1.86 10.57
CA VAL A 17 -3.41 3.19 9.97
C VAL A 17 -4.86 3.69 9.84
N LEU A 18 -5.78 2.81 9.40
CA LEU A 18 -7.20 3.14 9.31
C LEU A 18 -7.80 3.43 10.68
N LEU A 19 -7.57 2.55 11.67
CA LEU A 19 -8.08 2.72 13.03
C LEU A 19 -7.62 4.04 13.65
N TYR A 20 -6.36 4.43 13.43
CA TYR A 20 -5.87 5.73 13.87
C TYR A 20 -6.64 6.91 13.26
N HIS A 21 -6.89 6.88 11.95
CA HIS A 21 -7.61 7.98 11.28
C HIS A 21 -9.07 8.10 11.72
N PHE A 22 -9.73 6.99 12.05
CA PHE A 22 -11.13 7.01 12.53
C PHE A 22 -11.26 7.26 14.03
N PHE A 23 -10.28 6.86 14.84
CA PHE A 23 -10.34 6.90 16.31
C PHE A 23 -9.09 7.54 16.93
N GLN A 24 -8.73 8.72 16.43
CA GLN A 24 -7.48 9.40 16.79
C GLN A 24 -7.32 9.66 18.30
N THR A 25 -8.42 9.88 19.03
CA THR A 25 -8.42 10.12 20.49
C THR A 25 -8.20 8.86 21.31
N ILE A 26 -8.53 7.68 20.79
CA ILE A 26 -8.46 6.40 21.50
C ILE A 26 -7.16 5.65 21.18
N PHE A 27 -6.64 5.82 19.96
CA PHE A 27 -5.43 5.15 19.48
C PHE A 27 -4.31 6.14 19.13
N PRO A 28 -3.64 6.78 20.11
CA PRO A 28 -2.44 7.55 19.82
C PRO A 28 -1.31 6.61 19.38
N GLY A 29 -0.91 6.64 18.10
CA GLY A 29 0.20 5.81 17.60
C GLY A 29 0.06 5.20 16.20
N GLY A 30 -0.83 5.71 15.33
CA GLY A 30 -1.03 5.16 13.99
C GLY A 30 0.21 5.14 13.08
N PHE A 31 1.24 5.91 13.39
CA PHE A 31 2.52 5.92 12.67
C PHE A 31 3.19 4.54 12.65
N PHE A 32 3.01 3.72 13.70
CA PHE A 32 3.57 2.37 13.75
C PHE A 32 3.02 1.48 12.62
N GLY A 33 1.73 1.63 12.27
CA GLY A 33 1.12 0.89 11.17
C GLY A 33 1.75 1.23 9.81
N VAL A 34 2.11 2.51 9.63
CA VAL A 34 2.83 3.02 8.45
C VAL A 34 4.21 2.36 8.37
N ASP A 35 4.98 2.42 9.46
CA ASP A 35 6.33 1.87 9.53
C ASP A 35 6.37 0.37 9.22
N VAL A 36 5.46 -0.40 9.82
CA VAL A 36 5.31 -1.84 9.56
C VAL A 36 4.96 -2.08 8.09
N PHE A 37 3.94 -1.41 7.55
CA PHE A 37 3.50 -1.62 6.18
C PHE A 37 4.62 -1.38 5.16
N PHE A 38 5.35 -0.27 5.31
CA PHE A 38 6.41 0.12 4.38
C PHE A 38 7.68 -0.73 4.55
N THR A 39 8.09 -1.05 5.78
CA THR A 39 9.27 -1.90 6.04
C THR A 39 9.12 -3.29 5.41
N PHE A 40 7.99 -3.94 5.65
CA PHE A 40 7.73 -5.28 5.09
C PHE A 40 7.53 -5.25 3.56
N SER A 41 7.01 -4.14 3.02
CA SER A 41 6.92 -3.95 1.57
C SER A 41 8.32 -3.77 0.94
N GLY A 42 9.20 -3.01 1.58
CA GLY A 42 10.60 -2.83 1.16
C GLY A 42 11.37 -4.14 1.17
N PHE A 43 11.29 -4.89 2.27
CA PHE A 43 11.91 -6.22 2.38
C PHE A 43 11.47 -7.16 1.24
N LEU A 44 10.17 -7.20 0.94
CA LEU A 44 9.64 -8.05 -0.14
C LEU A 44 10.18 -7.63 -1.51
N ILE A 45 10.29 -6.34 -1.78
CA ILE A 45 10.84 -5.83 -3.05
C ILE A 45 12.31 -6.23 -3.16
N THR A 46 13.11 -5.96 -2.15
CA THR A 46 14.54 -6.30 -2.16
C THR A 46 14.75 -7.80 -2.31
N ALA A 47 13.97 -8.63 -1.61
CA ALA A 47 14.04 -10.09 -1.75
C ALA A 47 13.72 -10.56 -3.17
N LEU A 48 12.73 -9.94 -3.83
CA LEU A 48 12.40 -10.24 -5.23
C LEU A 48 13.54 -9.84 -6.19
N LEU A 49 14.15 -8.67 -5.98
CA LEU A 49 15.27 -8.19 -6.81
C LEU A 49 16.52 -9.05 -6.62
N ILE A 50 16.80 -9.51 -5.40
CA ILE A 50 17.89 -10.47 -5.13
C ILE A 50 17.62 -11.80 -5.82
N GLU A 51 16.38 -12.32 -5.76
CA GLU A 51 16.00 -13.56 -6.45
C GLU A 51 16.11 -13.43 -7.98
N GLU A 52 15.75 -12.26 -8.54
CA GLU A 52 15.91 -11.95 -9.97
C GLU A 52 17.38 -11.88 -10.37
N PHE A 53 18.19 -11.14 -9.61
CA PHE A 53 19.62 -11.02 -9.84
C PHE A 53 20.36 -12.37 -9.73
N SER A 54 19.97 -13.21 -8.76
CA SER A 54 20.54 -14.56 -8.61
C SER A 54 20.25 -15.47 -9.81
N LYS A 55 19.19 -15.21 -10.60
CA LYS A 55 18.80 -16.04 -11.74
C LYS A 55 19.32 -15.50 -13.07
N ASN A 56 19.29 -14.18 -13.23
CA ASN A 56 19.54 -13.52 -14.51
C ASN A 56 20.85 -12.73 -14.54
N HIS A 57 21.55 -12.59 -13.40
CA HIS A 57 22.72 -11.71 -13.22
C HIS A 57 22.49 -10.22 -13.55
N GLU A 58 21.24 -9.85 -13.79
CA GLU A 58 20.80 -8.49 -14.11
C GLU A 58 19.49 -8.20 -13.38
N ILE A 59 19.22 -6.91 -13.14
CA ILE A 59 17.99 -6.42 -12.53
C ILE A 59 17.22 -5.62 -13.58
N ASP A 60 16.07 -6.13 -14.02
CA ASP A 60 15.17 -5.41 -14.93
C ASP A 60 14.25 -4.46 -14.13
N LEU A 61 14.79 -3.27 -13.81
CA LEU A 61 14.03 -2.23 -13.11
C LEU A 61 12.81 -1.75 -13.92
N ILE A 62 12.94 -1.63 -15.25
CA ILE A 62 11.86 -1.16 -16.11
C ILE A 62 10.71 -2.17 -16.11
N GLY A 63 11.01 -3.46 -16.26
CA GLY A 63 10.00 -4.51 -16.15
C GLY A 63 9.41 -4.61 -14.76
N PHE A 64 10.20 -4.42 -13.69
CA PHE A 64 9.70 -4.36 -12.32
C PHE A 64 8.67 -3.23 -12.15
N PHE A 65 9.00 -2.01 -12.55
CA PHE A 65 8.10 -0.86 -12.47
C PHE A 65 6.88 -1.04 -13.37
N ARG A 66 7.04 -1.62 -14.57
CA ARG A 66 5.92 -1.92 -15.48
C ARG A 66 4.93 -2.89 -14.85
N ARG A 67 5.40 -4.01 -14.30
CA ARG A 67 4.57 -5.00 -13.58
C ARG A 67 3.84 -4.36 -12.39
N ARG A 68 4.53 -3.46 -11.67
CA ARG A 68 3.96 -2.74 -10.54
C ARG A 68 2.92 -1.71 -10.97
N PHE A 69 3.17 -0.99 -12.05
CA PHE A 69 2.25 0.00 -12.63
C PHE A 69 0.93 -0.65 -13.01
N TYR A 70 0.95 -1.72 -13.81
CA TYR A 70 -0.27 -2.45 -14.21
C TYR A 70 -1.02 -3.09 -13.04
N ARG A 71 -0.37 -3.26 -11.87
CA ARG A 71 -1.00 -3.77 -10.66
C ARG A 71 -1.60 -2.68 -9.77
N ILE A 72 -0.93 -1.53 -9.64
CA ILE A 72 -1.32 -0.45 -8.71
C ILE A 72 -2.21 0.60 -9.37
N VAL A 73 -1.95 0.94 -10.63
CA VAL A 73 -2.67 2.03 -11.30
C VAL A 73 -4.15 1.73 -11.52
N PRO A 74 -4.58 0.54 -11.96
CA PRO A 74 -6.02 0.31 -12.18
C PRO A 74 -6.87 0.47 -10.90
N PRO A 75 -6.47 -0.08 -9.73
CA PRO A 75 -7.15 0.20 -8.47
C PRO A 75 -7.17 1.68 -8.07
N VAL A 76 -6.06 2.39 -8.26
CA VAL A 76 -5.97 3.82 -7.90
C VAL A 76 -6.87 4.66 -8.82
N VAL A 77 -6.84 4.41 -10.13
CA VAL A 77 -7.71 5.09 -11.09
C VAL A 77 -9.18 4.82 -10.76
N LEU A 78 -9.55 3.57 -10.46
CA LEU A 78 -10.91 3.24 -10.03
C LEU A 78 -11.30 3.98 -8.75
N MET A 79 -10.41 3.99 -7.75
CA MET A 79 -10.64 4.70 -6.49
C MET A 79 -10.85 6.20 -6.73
N VAL A 80 -10.02 6.85 -7.55
CA VAL A 80 -10.18 8.27 -7.89
C VAL A 80 -11.48 8.52 -8.65
N LEU A 81 -11.79 7.71 -9.67
CA LEU A 81 -13.01 7.84 -10.47
C LEU A 81 -14.29 7.64 -9.65
N VAL A 82 -14.24 6.87 -8.56
CA VAL A 82 -15.38 6.66 -7.66
C VAL A 82 -15.44 7.76 -6.60
N THR A 83 -14.32 8.03 -5.92
CA THR A 83 -14.30 8.95 -4.78
C THR A 83 -14.44 10.41 -5.18
N MET A 84 -13.86 10.85 -6.31
CA MET A 84 -13.99 12.24 -6.76
C MET A 84 -15.45 12.64 -7.02
N PRO A 85 -16.23 11.94 -7.86
CA PRO A 85 -17.66 12.23 -8.01
C PRO A 85 -18.45 12.10 -6.71
N PHE A 86 -18.10 11.11 -5.87
CA PHE A 86 -18.75 10.92 -4.58
C PHE A 86 -18.59 12.14 -3.67
N THR A 87 -17.44 12.81 -3.68
CA THR A 87 -17.25 14.05 -2.90
C THR A 87 -18.17 15.20 -3.33
N PHE A 88 -18.60 15.26 -4.59
CA PHE A 88 -19.57 16.27 -5.06
C PHE A 88 -21.01 15.94 -4.66
N LEU A 89 -21.32 14.66 -4.41
CA LEU A 89 -22.65 14.19 -3.99
C LEU A 89 -22.83 14.30 -2.47
N VAL A 90 -21.74 14.16 -1.70
CA VAL A 90 -21.72 14.41 -0.26
C VAL A 90 -21.82 15.93 -0.05
N ARG A 91 -22.91 16.39 0.56
CA ARG A 91 -23.10 17.82 0.86
C ARG A 91 -21.90 18.37 1.64
N GLN A 92 -21.51 19.60 1.33
CA GLN A 92 -20.40 20.33 1.97
C GLN A 92 -20.59 20.60 3.47
N ASP A 93 -21.67 20.12 4.08
CA ASP A 93 -22.05 20.34 5.48
C ASP A 93 -21.06 19.74 6.50
N TYR A 94 -20.05 18.98 6.04
CA TYR A 94 -18.97 18.40 6.85
C TYR A 94 -17.65 19.21 6.83
N VAL A 95 -17.58 20.32 6.10
CA VAL A 95 -16.37 21.16 5.97
C VAL A 95 -16.36 22.35 6.95
N ALA A 96 -17.27 22.38 7.93
CA ALA A 96 -17.28 23.40 9.00
C ALA A 96 -16.28 23.10 10.11
#